data_AF-A0A1D3D4N0-F1
#
_entry.id   AF-A0A1D3D4N0-F1
#
_cell.length_a   1.000
_cell.length_b   1.000
_cell.length_c   1.000
_cell.angle_alpha   90.00
_cell.angle_beta   90.00
_cell.angle_gamma   90.00
#
_symmetry.space_group_name_H-M   'P 1'
#
loop_
_entity.id
_entity.type
_entity.pdbx_description
1 polymer ?
#
loop_
_entity_poly.entity_id
_entity_poly.type
_entity_poly.pdbx_seq_one_letter_code
_entity_poly.pdbx_strand_id
1 'polypeptide(L)'
;MTAALPPDPSSGIRTPCREPEVRGMYYGEFDGEGSLKKPQGSGNFRVKKGDTILLRAYEGTQKLPVAGCTATDPLGKELVLDSSRDTLGNFTFVLQAEIPGPYRLWLTFDASCESGVPSTATSSPSGRQAQSSPSSQSWLQQEHLQQPLRGPYNIIIVEPIITLKGKPIHAEALSVQTVLSRSLGGIKRWWRMFQHTKDMGYNMVHFTPLQTTGESGSCYSLAKQLEIDAFFFREEEDASEAASQGVSSKGTAKVSAASKGTALPKDEAEGLQTLALAVTMLEKELGILSATDLVLNHTANNSEWLVDHPEAGYNLENSPHLHAAFELDCALQSFSASLARGELRSQFGCSGIIDTEEDLRRVLHALNEKVIKPFHFESWFTMDVLPLLDRWRQDLCSAVSSTAKQPHDFTTPEERKERVFQMVQSFQSA
;
A
#
# COMPACT_ATOMS: atom_id res chain seq x y z
N MET A 1 2.98 -57.29 -3.76
CA MET A 1 2.51 -55.91 -3.58
C MET A 1 2.71 -55.17 -4.89
N THR A 2 1.68 -55.17 -5.72
CA THR A 2 1.65 -54.48 -7.02
C THR A 2 1.25 -53.02 -6.78
N ALA A 3 2.20 -52.10 -6.98
CA ALA A 3 1.94 -50.68 -6.88
C ALA A 3 1.09 -50.21 -8.07
N ALA A 4 -0.06 -49.60 -7.78
CA ALA A 4 -0.94 -49.02 -8.79
C ALA A 4 -0.29 -47.78 -9.40
N LEU A 5 -0.39 -47.65 -10.73
CA LEU A 5 0.01 -46.45 -11.48
C LEU A 5 -0.87 -45.25 -11.07
N PRO A 6 -0.33 -44.02 -11.07
CA PRO A 6 -1.11 -42.82 -10.78
C PRO A 6 -2.17 -42.60 -11.88
N PRO A 7 -3.34 -42.02 -11.53
CA PRO A 7 -4.41 -41.80 -12.50
C PRO A 7 -4.05 -40.71 -13.52
N ASP A 8 -4.64 -40.85 -14.70
CA ASP A 8 -4.53 -39.94 -15.84
C ASP A 8 -4.94 -38.49 -15.47
N PRO A 9 -4.10 -37.48 -15.75
CA PRO A 9 -4.40 -36.06 -15.45
C PRO A 9 -5.58 -35.49 -16.28
N SER A 10 -6.20 -36.27 -17.16
CA SER A 10 -7.35 -35.85 -17.97
C SER A 10 -8.68 -35.67 -17.21
N SER A 11 -8.74 -35.98 -15.91
CA SER A 11 -9.98 -35.96 -15.11
C SER A 11 -10.28 -34.64 -14.38
N GLY A 12 -9.47 -33.59 -14.56
CA GLY A 12 -9.84 -32.24 -14.15
C GLY A 12 -11.02 -31.75 -14.98
N ILE A 13 -12.14 -31.43 -14.32
CA ILE A 13 -13.32 -30.79 -14.95
C ILE A 13 -12.82 -29.61 -15.78
N ARG A 14 -12.88 -29.73 -17.11
CA ARG A 14 -12.61 -28.62 -18.02
C ARG A 14 -13.66 -27.55 -17.76
N THR A 15 -13.28 -26.46 -17.11
CA THR A 15 -14.00 -25.20 -17.24
C THR A 15 -14.09 -24.94 -18.74
N PRO A 16 -15.30 -24.83 -19.33
CA PRO A 16 -15.42 -24.73 -20.78
C PRO A 16 -14.60 -23.53 -21.28
N CYS A 17 -13.72 -23.79 -22.26
CA CYS A 17 -12.97 -22.75 -22.97
C CYS A 17 -13.97 -21.74 -23.54
N ARG A 18 -14.15 -20.60 -22.87
CA ARG A 18 -14.90 -19.48 -23.44
C ARG A 18 -13.96 -18.69 -24.33
N GLU A 19 -14.40 -18.47 -25.57
CA GLU A 19 -13.73 -17.56 -26.49
C GLU A 19 -13.64 -16.16 -25.85
N PRO A 20 -12.48 -15.50 -25.92
CA PRO A 20 -12.24 -14.20 -25.29
C PRO A 20 -13.02 -13.02 -25.90
N GLU A 21 -13.81 -13.22 -26.96
CA GLU A 21 -14.50 -12.14 -27.69
C GLU A 21 -15.93 -11.84 -27.21
N VAL A 22 -16.55 -12.71 -26.41
CA VAL A 22 -17.93 -12.47 -25.95
C VAL A 22 -17.90 -11.72 -24.62
N ARG A 23 -18.30 -10.44 -24.64
CA ARG A 23 -18.55 -9.64 -23.43
C ARG A 23 -19.55 -10.38 -22.54
N GLY A 24 -19.16 -10.65 -21.31
CA GLY A 24 -20.00 -11.31 -20.33
C GLY A 24 -20.98 -10.32 -19.70
N MET A 25 -22.16 -10.84 -19.36
CA MET A 25 -23.12 -10.14 -18.49
C MET A 25 -23.17 -10.89 -17.16
N TYR A 26 -22.89 -10.18 -16.07
CA TYR A 26 -22.84 -10.73 -14.72
C TYR A 26 -23.92 -10.11 -13.85
N TYR A 27 -24.43 -10.88 -12.90
CA TYR A 27 -25.39 -10.40 -11.92
C TYR A 27 -24.77 -10.42 -10.54
N GLY A 28 -24.86 -9.29 -9.85
CA GLY A 28 -24.53 -9.17 -8.44
C GLY A 28 -25.77 -8.73 -7.68
N GLU A 29 -25.92 -9.21 -6.45
CA GLU A 29 -27.04 -8.83 -5.59
C GLU A 29 -26.51 -8.27 -4.28
N PHE A 30 -27.12 -7.20 -3.79
CA PHE A 30 -26.85 -6.72 -2.44
C PHE A 30 -27.70 -7.50 -1.42
N ASP A 31 -27.13 -7.73 -0.24
CA ASP A 31 -27.85 -8.23 0.92
C ASP A 31 -28.53 -7.08 1.70
N GLY A 32 -29.20 -7.41 2.81
CA GLY A 32 -29.95 -6.42 3.60
C GLY A 32 -29.08 -5.35 4.30
N GLU A 33 -27.78 -5.57 4.42
CA GLU A 33 -26.84 -4.56 4.90
C GLU A 33 -26.28 -3.71 3.75
N GLY A 34 -26.56 -4.06 2.50
CA GLY A 34 -26.00 -3.41 1.31
C GLY A 34 -24.62 -3.95 0.91
N SER A 35 -24.25 -5.14 1.40
CA SER A 35 -23.03 -5.83 0.96
C SER A 35 -23.31 -6.70 -0.25
N LEU A 36 -22.39 -6.71 -1.22
CA LEU A 36 -22.50 -7.48 -2.44
C LEU A 36 -22.29 -8.97 -2.14
N LYS A 37 -23.31 -9.78 -2.45
CA LYS A 37 -23.24 -11.24 -2.31
C LYS A 37 -22.11 -11.79 -3.17
N LYS A 38 -21.29 -12.66 -2.56
CA LYS A 38 -20.18 -13.32 -3.23
C LYS A 38 -20.71 -14.45 -4.12
N PRO A 39 -20.26 -14.58 -5.38
CA PRO A 39 -20.77 -15.60 -6.32
C PRO A 39 -20.68 -17.05 -5.83
N GLN A 40 -19.79 -17.37 -4.87
CA GLN A 40 -19.62 -18.72 -4.29
C GLN A 40 -19.59 -18.70 -2.75
N GLY A 41 -20.18 -17.69 -2.11
CA GLY A 41 -20.22 -17.55 -0.63
C GLY A 41 -18.89 -17.14 0.01
N SER A 42 -17.76 -17.28 -0.68
CA SER A 42 -16.44 -16.78 -0.28
C SER A 42 -15.67 -16.24 -1.50
N GLY A 43 -14.56 -15.54 -1.26
CA GLY A 43 -13.74 -14.92 -2.32
C GLY A 43 -14.20 -13.53 -2.77
N ASN A 44 -13.61 -13.05 -3.86
CA ASN A 44 -13.88 -11.74 -4.47
C ASN A 44 -14.74 -11.90 -5.72
N PHE A 45 -15.61 -10.92 -5.98
CA PHE A 45 -16.32 -10.83 -7.24
C PHE A 45 -15.32 -10.46 -8.35
N ARG A 46 -15.12 -11.35 -9.32
CA ARG A 46 -14.15 -11.18 -10.42
C ARG A 46 -14.85 -11.24 -11.77
N VAL A 47 -14.52 -10.31 -12.66
CA VAL A 47 -15.02 -10.21 -14.03
C VAL A 47 -13.89 -9.80 -14.97
N LYS A 48 -14.06 -9.93 -16.28
CA LYS A 48 -13.05 -9.51 -17.26
C LYS A 48 -13.29 -8.06 -17.69
N LYS A 49 -12.21 -7.40 -18.13
CA LYS A 49 -12.31 -6.11 -18.81
C LYS A 49 -13.32 -6.18 -19.97
N GLY A 50 -14.23 -5.23 -20.02
CA GLY A 50 -15.28 -5.09 -21.04
C GLY A 50 -16.60 -5.77 -20.70
N ASP A 51 -16.68 -6.48 -19.57
CA ASP A 51 -17.92 -7.09 -19.10
C ASP A 51 -18.89 -6.04 -18.52
N THR A 52 -20.18 -6.35 -18.60
CA THR A 52 -21.23 -5.56 -17.96
C THR A 52 -21.72 -6.27 -16.70
N ILE A 53 -21.82 -5.55 -15.60
CA ILE A 53 -22.31 -6.06 -14.32
C ILE A 53 -23.62 -5.37 -13.97
N LEU A 54 -24.67 -6.17 -13.78
CA LEU A 54 -25.98 -5.74 -13.32
C LEU A 54 -26.08 -6.00 -11.82
N LEU A 55 -26.07 -4.92 -11.03
CA LEU A 55 -26.09 -4.96 -9.58
C LEU A 55 -27.51 -4.70 -9.09
N ARG A 56 -28.10 -5.65 -8.37
CA ARG A 56 -29.49 -5.59 -7.91
C ARG A 56 -29.59 -5.28 -6.43
N ALA A 57 -30.42 -4.30 -6.09
CA ALA A 57 -30.88 -4.03 -4.74
C ALA A 57 -32.41 -4.21 -4.70
N TYR A 58 -32.88 -5.09 -3.82
CA TYR A 58 -34.30 -5.42 -3.72
C TYR A 58 -35.00 -4.48 -2.73
N GLU A 59 -36.08 -3.84 -3.18
CA GLU A 59 -36.80 -2.87 -2.37
C GLU A 59 -37.30 -3.52 -1.07
N GLY A 60 -37.12 -2.83 0.06
CA GLY A 60 -37.51 -3.32 1.38
C GLY A 60 -36.57 -4.37 1.99
N THR A 61 -35.46 -4.73 1.34
CA THR A 61 -34.44 -5.61 1.94
C THR A 61 -33.35 -4.85 2.70
N GLN A 62 -33.00 -3.64 2.25
CA GLN A 62 -32.05 -2.77 2.93
C GLN A 62 -32.71 -2.06 4.13
N LYS A 63 -31.91 -1.75 5.16
CA LYS A 63 -32.37 -1.01 6.36
C LYS A 63 -32.94 0.37 6.06
N LEU A 64 -32.44 1.01 5.00
CA LEU A 64 -32.87 2.33 4.54
C LEU A 64 -33.24 2.26 3.06
N PRO A 65 -34.13 3.15 2.58
CA PRO A 65 -34.47 3.25 1.17
C PRO A 65 -33.22 3.54 0.34
N VAL A 66 -32.99 2.71 -0.69
CA VAL A 66 -31.86 2.89 -1.60
C VAL A 66 -32.16 4.08 -2.51
N ALA A 67 -31.25 5.05 -2.50
CA ALA A 67 -31.29 6.22 -3.39
C ALA A 67 -30.51 5.98 -4.69
N GLY A 68 -29.47 5.16 -4.63
CA GLY A 68 -28.56 4.96 -5.75
C GLY A 68 -27.40 4.02 -5.46
N CYS A 69 -26.45 3.95 -6.40
CA CYS A 69 -25.18 3.25 -6.23
C CYS A 69 -24.05 4.09 -6.82
N THR A 70 -22.99 4.27 -6.05
CA THR A 70 -21.78 4.96 -6.48
C THR A 70 -20.62 3.99 -6.55
N ALA A 71 -19.70 4.25 -7.47
CA ALA A 71 -18.47 3.51 -7.63
C ALA A 71 -17.26 4.44 -7.68
N THR A 72 -16.10 3.93 -7.31
CA THR A 72 -14.80 4.51 -7.67
C THR A 72 -14.09 3.53 -8.57
N ASP A 73 -13.66 3.99 -9.74
CA ASP A 73 -12.87 3.18 -10.66
C ASP A 73 -11.45 2.93 -10.13
N PRO A 74 -10.65 2.06 -10.78
CA PRO A 74 -9.30 1.76 -10.34
C PRO A 74 -8.35 2.97 -10.30
N LEU A 75 -8.67 4.05 -11.01
CA LEU A 75 -7.87 5.28 -11.08
C LEU A 75 -8.36 6.36 -10.10
N GLY A 76 -9.36 6.06 -9.25
CA GLY A 76 -9.85 6.98 -8.24
C GLY A 76 -11.00 7.90 -8.71
N LYS A 77 -11.52 7.72 -9.94
CA LYS A 77 -12.62 8.52 -10.44
C LYS A 77 -13.94 8.03 -9.87
N GLU A 78 -14.70 8.94 -9.25
CA GLU A 78 -16.06 8.64 -8.80
C GLU A 78 -17.03 8.54 -9.98
N LEU A 79 -17.93 7.56 -9.90
CA LEU A 79 -18.95 7.23 -10.88
C LEU A 79 -20.29 7.10 -10.15
N VAL A 80 -21.33 7.75 -10.64
CA VAL A 80 -22.71 7.43 -10.26
C VAL A 80 -23.22 6.41 -11.26
N LEU A 81 -23.66 5.25 -10.79
CA LEU A 81 -24.08 4.18 -11.68
C LEU A 81 -25.50 4.46 -12.21
N ASP A 82 -25.66 4.29 -13.52
CA ASP A 82 -26.98 4.31 -14.14
C ASP A 82 -27.85 3.22 -13.53
N SER A 83 -29.13 3.54 -13.33
CA SER A 83 -30.07 2.64 -12.67
C SER A 83 -31.42 2.59 -13.37
N SER A 84 -32.09 1.45 -13.24
CA SER A 84 -33.48 1.25 -13.62
C SER A 84 -34.23 0.62 -12.45
N ARG A 85 -35.52 0.96 -12.32
CA ARG A 85 -36.41 0.40 -11.30
C ARG A 85 -37.49 -0.46 -11.95
N ASP A 86 -37.71 -1.66 -11.43
CA ASP A 86 -38.80 -2.54 -11.90
C ASP A 86 -40.16 -2.20 -11.24
N THR A 87 -41.23 -2.90 -11.64
CA THR A 87 -42.59 -2.68 -11.11
C THR A 87 -42.74 -3.00 -9.62
N LEU A 88 -41.80 -3.77 -9.05
CA LEU A 88 -41.76 -4.11 -7.63
C LEU A 88 -40.89 -3.12 -6.82
N GLY A 89 -40.30 -2.14 -7.50
CA GLY A 89 -39.44 -1.13 -6.88
C GLY A 89 -37.96 -1.52 -6.83
N ASN A 90 -37.56 -2.71 -7.31
CA ASN A 90 -36.18 -3.15 -7.21
C ASN A 90 -35.28 -2.34 -8.14
N PHE A 91 -34.11 -1.95 -7.65
CA PHE A 91 -33.08 -1.31 -8.45
C PHE A 91 -32.23 -2.33 -9.18
N THR A 92 -31.89 -2.01 -10.42
CA THR A 92 -30.77 -2.60 -11.16
C THR A 92 -29.83 -1.48 -11.58
N PHE A 93 -28.61 -1.50 -11.05
CA PHE A 93 -27.52 -0.61 -11.41
C PHE A 93 -26.62 -1.25 -12.46
N VAL A 94 -26.11 -0.46 -13.39
CA VAL A 94 -25.24 -0.94 -14.46
C VAL A 94 -23.82 -0.44 -14.23
N LEU A 95 -22.87 -1.38 -14.11
CA LEU A 95 -21.44 -1.10 -14.09
C LEU A 95 -20.79 -1.64 -15.37
N GLN A 96 -20.05 -0.78 -16.07
CA GLN A 96 -19.22 -1.18 -17.21
C GLN A 96 -17.77 -1.33 -16.77
N ALA A 97 -17.23 -2.54 -16.89
CA ALA A 97 -15.88 -2.89 -16.44
C ALA A 97 -14.79 -2.50 -17.46
N GLU A 98 -14.70 -1.21 -17.81
CA GLU A 98 -13.83 -0.75 -18.89
C GLU A 98 -12.33 -0.72 -18.53
N ILE A 99 -11.99 -0.54 -17.26
CA ILE A 99 -10.59 -0.41 -16.79
C ILE A 99 -10.24 -1.61 -15.92
N PRO A 100 -9.17 -2.37 -16.20
CA PRO A 100 -8.71 -3.41 -15.28
C PRO A 100 -8.33 -2.84 -13.91
N GLY A 101 -8.67 -3.56 -12.85
CA GLY A 101 -8.36 -3.21 -11.46
C GLY A 101 -9.56 -3.30 -10.52
N PRO A 102 -9.37 -2.88 -9.26
CA PRO A 102 -10.43 -2.93 -8.26
C PRO A 102 -11.39 -1.73 -8.41
N TYR A 103 -12.67 -2.03 -8.65
CA TYR A 103 -13.77 -1.07 -8.49
C TYR A 103 -14.30 -1.14 -7.07
N ARG A 104 -14.51 0.03 -6.49
CA ARG A 104 -15.03 0.22 -5.14
C ARG A 104 -16.47 0.69 -5.23
N LEU A 105 -17.39 0.09 -4.50
CA LEU A 105 -18.82 0.29 -4.70
C LEU A 105 -19.55 0.48 -3.37
N TRP A 106 -20.55 1.37 -3.37
CA TRP A 106 -21.44 1.62 -2.24
C TRP A 106 -22.86 1.83 -2.73
N LEU A 107 -23.84 1.26 -2.01
CA LEU A 107 -25.20 1.77 -2.07
C LEU A 107 -25.26 3.13 -1.36
N THR A 108 -26.06 4.04 -1.89
CA THR A 108 -26.39 5.32 -1.26
C THR A 108 -27.84 5.28 -0.79
N PHE A 109 -28.11 5.86 0.37
CA PHE A 109 -29.43 5.86 1.00
C PHE A 109 -29.96 7.29 1.18
N ASP A 110 -31.29 7.43 1.12
CA ASP A 110 -31.96 8.70 1.40
C ASP A 110 -31.97 8.96 2.91
N ALA A 111 -31.45 10.11 3.33
CA ALA A 111 -31.38 10.51 4.73
C ALA A 111 -32.73 10.99 5.31
N SER A 112 -33.79 11.05 4.49
CA SER A 112 -35.06 11.69 4.85
C SER A 112 -35.97 10.92 5.81
N CYS A 113 -35.52 9.80 6.40
CA CYS A 113 -36.37 8.91 7.19
C CYS A 113 -35.92 8.70 8.65
N GLU A 114 -35.21 9.65 9.27
CA GLU A 114 -34.99 9.61 10.73
C GLU A 114 -36.12 10.24 11.58
N SER A 115 -37.18 10.81 10.98
CA SER A 115 -38.34 11.24 11.76
C SER A 115 -39.40 10.15 11.79
N GLY A 116 -39.33 9.28 12.80
CA GLY A 116 -40.41 8.38 13.16
C GLY A 116 -41.68 9.16 13.49
N VAL A 117 -42.62 9.23 12.54
CA VAL A 117 -44.01 9.59 12.81
C VAL A 117 -44.87 8.44 12.28
N PRO A 118 -45.61 7.72 13.14
CA PRO A 118 -46.49 6.65 12.68
C PRO A 118 -47.58 7.23 11.80
N SER A 119 -47.70 6.73 10.58
CA SER A 119 -48.80 7.04 9.69
C SER A 119 -50.08 6.41 10.24
N THR A 120 -50.96 7.23 10.83
CA THR A 120 -52.35 6.84 11.09
C THR A 120 -53.25 7.55 10.10
N ALA A 121 -53.71 6.80 9.10
CA ALA A 121 -54.88 7.13 8.32
C ALA A 121 -56.12 7.05 9.22
N THR A 122 -56.83 8.16 9.41
CA THR A 122 -58.27 8.16 9.71
C THR A 122 -58.92 9.44 9.22
N SER A 123 -60.06 9.23 8.58
CA SER A 123 -60.97 10.15 7.93
C SER A 123 -61.77 11.07 8.86
N SER A 124 -62.12 12.23 8.32
CA SER A 124 -63.37 13.00 8.45
C SER A 124 -63.31 14.38 9.13
N PRO A 125 -64.14 15.35 8.67
CA PRO A 125 -63.90 16.77 8.85
C PRO A 125 -64.88 17.43 9.83
N SER A 126 -64.39 18.25 10.75
CA SER A 126 -65.20 19.28 11.41
C SER A 126 -64.36 20.20 12.29
N GLY A 127 -64.47 21.51 12.09
CA GLY A 127 -64.45 22.46 13.20
C GLY A 127 -63.28 23.45 13.28
N ARG A 128 -63.61 24.69 12.88
CA ARG A 128 -63.18 25.98 13.45
C ARG A 128 -61.76 26.49 13.15
N GLN A 129 -61.77 27.56 12.35
CA GLN A 129 -60.74 28.59 12.26
C GLN A 129 -60.44 29.19 13.63
N ALA A 130 -59.15 29.29 13.96
CA ALA A 130 -58.61 30.35 14.79
C ALA A 130 -57.27 30.77 14.18
N GLN A 131 -57.25 32.01 13.72
CA GLN A 131 -56.08 32.70 13.19
C GLN A 131 -55.11 33.01 14.33
N SER A 132 -53.82 32.76 14.13
CA SER A 132 -52.76 33.58 14.70
C SER A 132 -51.65 33.76 13.66
N SER A 133 -51.30 35.03 13.46
CA SER A 133 -50.40 35.55 12.44
C SER A 133 -48.92 35.19 12.69
N PRO A 134 -48.06 35.27 11.66
CA PRO A 134 -46.70 34.76 11.70
C PRO A 134 -45.72 35.81 12.22
N SER A 135 -44.87 35.45 13.19
CA SER A 135 -43.66 36.21 13.50
C SER A 135 -42.47 35.59 12.77
N SER A 136 -42.23 36.12 11.57
CA SER A 136 -40.92 36.46 11.03
C SER A 136 -39.69 35.80 11.68
N GLN A 137 -39.15 34.78 11.02
CA GLN A 137 -37.71 34.50 10.91
C GLN A 137 -37.47 33.46 9.80
N SER A 138 -37.68 33.87 8.55
CA SER A 138 -36.88 33.38 7.42
C SER A 138 -35.61 34.25 7.44
N TRP A 139 -34.37 33.76 7.37
CA TRP A 139 -33.68 33.30 6.15
C TRP A 139 -32.31 32.67 6.47
N LEU A 140 -32.21 31.75 7.44
CA LEU A 140 -30.95 31.02 7.74
C LEU A 140 -31.18 29.51 7.71
N GLN A 141 -31.80 29.02 6.64
CA GLN A 141 -31.72 27.61 6.29
C GLN A 141 -30.52 27.47 5.36
N GLN A 142 -29.33 27.27 5.95
CA GLN A 142 -28.20 26.71 5.23
C GLN A 142 -28.67 25.38 4.63
N GLU A 143 -28.66 25.27 3.30
CA GLU A 143 -28.61 23.99 2.60
C GLU A 143 -27.30 23.30 3.02
N HIS A 144 -27.30 22.63 4.17
CA HIS A 144 -26.42 21.49 4.36
C HIS A 144 -26.87 20.47 3.33
N LEU A 145 -26.16 20.42 2.19
CA LEU A 145 -26.12 19.26 1.30
C LEU A 145 -25.69 18.07 2.18
N GLN A 146 -26.67 17.40 2.78
CA GLN A 146 -26.44 16.13 3.48
C GLN A 146 -25.88 15.19 2.43
N GLN A 147 -24.60 14.84 2.56
CA GLN A 147 -24.03 13.82 1.70
C GLN A 147 -24.84 12.54 1.90
N PRO A 148 -25.27 11.88 0.82
CA PRO A 148 -26.09 10.70 0.93
C PRO A 148 -25.35 9.64 1.73
N LEU A 149 -26.05 9.02 2.68
CA LEU A 149 -25.47 8.03 3.56
C LEU A 149 -24.97 6.84 2.71
N ARG A 150 -23.70 6.47 2.87
CA ARG A 150 -23.09 5.34 2.14
C ARG A 150 -23.21 4.06 2.97
N GLY A 151 -23.56 2.97 2.29
CA GLY A 151 -23.55 1.62 2.84
C GLY A 151 -22.16 1.03 3.02
N PRO A 152 -22.06 -0.27 3.30
CA PRO A 152 -20.78 -0.95 3.44
C PRO A 152 -20.01 -0.94 2.12
N TYR A 153 -18.70 -1.06 2.27
CA TYR A 153 -17.76 -1.05 1.17
C TYR A 153 -17.72 -2.38 0.43
N ASN A 154 -17.84 -2.33 -0.90
CA ASN A 154 -17.82 -3.50 -1.77
C ASN A 154 -16.71 -3.40 -2.83
N ILE A 155 -16.15 -4.54 -3.25
CA ILE A 155 -15.13 -4.61 -4.29
C ILE A 155 -15.55 -5.57 -5.41
N ILE A 156 -15.41 -5.09 -6.65
CA ILE A 156 -15.37 -5.94 -7.85
C ILE A 156 -13.98 -5.82 -8.48
N ILE A 157 -13.34 -6.95 -8.74
CA ILE A 157 -12.04 -7.01 -9.40
C ILE A 157 -12.26 -7.25 -10.89
N VAL A 158 -11.82 -6.29 -11.70
CA VAL A 158 -11.82 -6.41 -13.15
C VAL A 158 -10.44 -6.90 -13.60
N GLU A 159 -10.40 -8.10 -14.16
CA GLU A 159 -9.17 -8.75 -14.59
C GLU A 159 -8.69 -8.19 -15.94
N PRO A 160 -7.38 -7.97 -16.10
CA PRO A 160 -6.82 -7.50 -17.36
C PRO A 160 -6.91 -8.59 -18.43
N ILE A 161 -6.98 -8.18 -19.69
CA ILE A 161 -6.80 -9.09 -20.82
C ILE A 161 -5.31 -9.18 -21.10
N ILE A 162 -4.73 -10.35 -20.84
CA ILE A 162 -3.32 -10.64 -21.13
C ILE A 162 -3.21 -11.08 -22.58
N THR A 163 -2.33 -10.46 -23.35
CA THR A 163 -2.10 -10.80 -24.76
C THR A 163 -0.67 -11.22 -24.99
N LEU A 164 -0.46 -12.31 -25.72
CA LEU A 164 0.85 -12.77 -26.18
C LEU A 164 0.88 -12.77 -27.70
N LYS A 165 1.80 -12.01 -28.31
CA LYS A 165 1.87 -11.84 -29.78
C LYS A 165 0.53 -11.34 -30.37
N GLY A 166 -0.15 -10.47 -29.64
CA GLY A 166 -1.44 -9.92 -30.03
C GLY A 166 -2.63 -10.88 -29.88
N LYS A 167 -2.42 -12.11 -29.36
CA LYS A 167 -3.50 -13.06 -29.08
C LYS A 167 -3.81 -13.08 -27.59
N PRO A 168 -5.08 -12.99 -27.17
CA PRO A 168 -5.45 -13.13 -25.77
C PRO A 168 -5.09 -14.52 -25.24
N ILE A 169 -4.54 -14.56 -24.03
CA ILE A 169 -4.27 -15.79 -23.28
C ILE A 169 -4.95 -15.73 -21.92
N HIS A 170 -5.30 -16.90 -21.39
CA HIS A 170 -5.80 -17.03 -20.04
C HIS A 170 -4.67 -16.84 -19.02
N ALA A 171 -4.98 -16.25 -17.86
CA ALA A 171 -4.00 -16.09 -16.78
C ALA A 171 -3.49 -17.46 -16.27
N GLU A 172 -4.34 -18.49 -16.29
CA GLU A 172 -3.99 -19.86 -15.94
C GLU A 172 -3.02 -20.52 -16.94
N ALA A 173 -2.88 -19.94 -18.14
CA ALA A 173 -1.92 -20.41 -19.13
C ALA A 173 -0.50 -19.86 -18.90
N LEU A 174 -0.30 -18.97 -17.92
CA LEU A 174 1.03 -18.43 -17.61
C LEU A 174 1.92 -19.47 -16.94
N SER A 175 3.10 -19.67 -17.51
CA SER A 175 4.20 -20.45 -16.95
C SER A 175 5.40 -19.51 -16.82
N VAL A 176 5.76 -19.21 -15.57
CA VAL A 176 6.68 -18.13 -15.22
C VAL A 176 8.04 -18.68 -14.77
N GLN A 177 9.12 -18.17 -15.36
CA GLN A 177 10.48 -18.39 -14.86
C GLN A 177 11.00 -17.12 -14.18
N THR A 178 11.32 -17.21 -12.89
CA THR A 178 12.02 -16.13 -12.19
C THR A 178 13.51 -16.18 -12.47
N VAL A 179 14.11 -15.04 -12.81
CA VAL A 179 15.53 -14.90 -13.08
C VAL A 179 16.14 -13.82 -12.21
N LEU A 180 17.33 -14.12 -11.66
CA LEU A 180 18.17 -13.10 -11.04
C LEU A 180 18.78 -12.26 -12.17
N SER A 181 18.29 -11.04 -12.35
CA SER A 181 18.61 -10.22 -13.52
C SER A 181 20.11 -9.99 -13.70
N ARG A 182 20.85 -9.79 -12.60
CA ARG A 182 22.31 -9.64 -12.61
C ARG A 182 23.05 -10.87 -13.17
N SER A 183 22.46 -12.06 -13.14
CA SER A 183 23.05 -13.26 -13.75
C SER A 183 22.82 -13.35 -15.27
N LEU A 184 21.95 -12.50 -15.83
CA LEU A 184 21.68 -12.46 -17.27
C LEU A 184 22.74 -11.69 -18.05
N GLY A 185 23.51 -10.82 -17.40
CA GLY A 185 24.40 -9.85 -18.04
C GLY A 185 23.71 -8.90 -19.02
N GLY A 186 24.47 -8.44 -20.01
CA GLY A 186 24.04 -7.38 -20.93
C GLY A 186 22.79 -7.73 -21.76
N ILE A 187 21.93 -6.76 -21.99
CA ILE A 187 20.66 -6.93 -22.74
C ILE A 187 20.88 -7.50 -24.15
N LYS A 188 22.02 -7.20 -24.80
CA LYS A 188 22.34 -7.67 -26.15
C LYS A 188 22.28 -9.21 -26.28
N ARG A 189 22.61 -9.95 -25.22
CA ARG A 189 22.58 -11.43 -25.23
C ARG A 189 21.28 -12.04 -24.71
N TRP A 190 20.35 -11.23 -24.19
CA TRP A 190 19.10 -11.74 -23.60
C TRP A 190 18.30 -12.61 -24.56
N TRP A 191 18.28 -12.26 -25.85
CA TRP A 191 17.67 -13.11 -26.88
C TRP A 191 18.14 -14.56 -26.77
N ARG A 192 19.47 -14.78 -26.75
CA ARG A 192 20.08 -16.10 -26.63
C ARG A 192 19.81 -16.73 -25.26
N MET A 193 19.92 -15.95 -24.18
CA MET A 193 19.69 -16.46 -22.82
C MET A 193 18.27 -17.05 -22.66
N PHE A 194 17.27 -16.38 -23.23
CA PHE A 194 15.88 -16.78 -23.11
C PHE A 194 15.40 -17.77 -24.18
N GLN A 195 16.26 -18.18 -25.12
CA GLN A 195 15.93 -19.29 -26.04
C GLN A 195 15.63 -20.57 -25.26
N HIS A 196 16.46 -20.90 -24.27
CA HIS A 196 16.23 -22.09 -23.44
C HIS A 196 14.93 -21.98 -22.62
N THR A 197 14.61 -20.80 -22.09
CA THR A 197 13.34 -20.54 -21.39
C THR A 197 12.14 -20.84 -22.27
N LYS A 198 12.17 -20.38 -23.53
CA LYS A 198 11.16 -20.69 -24.52
C LYS A 198 11.10 -22.19 -24.83
N ASP A 199 12.25 -22.83 -25.04
CA ASP A 199 12.32 -24.25 -25.42
C ASP A 199 11.80 -25.18 -24.31
N MET A 200 11.91 -24.75 -23.04
CA MET A 200 11.30 -25.43 -21.88
C MET A 200 9.79 -25.19 -21.75
N GLY A 201 9.20 -24.32 -22.57
CA GLY A 201 7.76 -24.06 -22.58
C GLY A 201 7.29 -22.96 -21.62
N TYR A 202 8.20 -22.19 -21.03
CA TYR A 202 7.81 -20.97 -20.29
C TYR A 202 7.35 -19.90 -21.28
N ASN A 203 6.32 -19.16 -20.90
CA ASN A 203 5.76 -18.07 -21.71
C ASN A 203 5.77 -16.72 -20.97
N MET A 204 6.43 -16.67 -19.81
CA MET A 204 6.65 -15.45 -19.06
C MET A 204 7.95 -15.53 -18.26
N VAL A 205 8.67 -14.42 -18.18
CA VAL A 205 9.85 -14.25 -17.33
C VAL A 205 9.54 -13.19 -16.28
N HIS A 206 9.91 -13.49 -15.04
CA HIS A 206 9.89 -12.57 -13.92
C HIS A 206 11.32 -12.13 -13.59
N PHE A 207 11.60 -10.84 -13.76
CA PHE A 207 12.88 -10.21 -13.47
C PHE A 207 12.91 -9.73 -12.02
N THR A 208 13.99 -10.04 -11.29
CA THR A 208 14.36 -9.21 -10.14
C THR A 208 14.63 -7.77 -10.61
N PRO A 209 14.56 -6.75 -9.74
CA PRO A 209 14.63 -5.36 -10.18
C PRO A 209 15.84 -5.08 -11.10
N LEU A 210 15.59 -4.27 -12.11
CA LEU A 210 16.54 -3.91 -13.18
C LEU A 210 17.13 -2.51 -12.98
N GLN A 211 16.66 -1.81 -11.95
CA GLN A 211 17.05 -0.46 -11.61
C GLN A 211 18.42 -0.42 -10.95
N THR A 212 19.05 0.75 -10.98
CA THR A 212 20.39 0.97 -10.40
C THR A 212 20.43 0.59 -8.92
N THR A 213 21.29 -0.38 -8.59
CA THR A 213 21.46 -0.87 -7.21
C THR A 213 22.34 0.07 -6.36
N GLY A 214 22.13 0.07 -5.06
CA GLY A 214 23.00 0.73 -4.08
C GLY A 214 24.28 -0.02 -3.76
N GLU A 215 25.02 0.49 -2.77
CA GLU A 215 26.38 0.05 -2.44
C GLU A 215 26.50 -1.44 -2.06
N SER A 216 25.43 -2.03 -1.50
CA SER A 216 25.42 -3.46 -1.14
C SER A 216 25.45 -4.39 -2.35
N GLY A 217 25.10 -3.88 -3.54
CA GLY A 217 24.93 -4.66 -4.75
C GLY A 217 23.70 -5.58 -4.77
N SER A 218 22.84 -5.51 -3.74
CA SER A 218 21.57 -6.25 -3.72
C SER A 218 20.59 -5.71 -4.76
N CYS A 219 19.92 -6.59 -5.51
CA CYS A 219 18.90 -6.21 -6.49
C CYS A 219 17.66 -5.55 -5.86
N TYR A 220 17.45 -5.71 -4.55
CA TYR A 220 16.32 -5.11 -3.84
C TYR A 220 16.71 -3.81 -3.11
N SER A 221 18.00 -3.47 -3.06
CA SER A 221 18.47 -2.20 -2.50
C SER A 221 18.74 -1.24 -3.65
N LEU A 222 17.71 -0.50 -4.07
CA LEU A 222 17.76 0.37 -5.25
C LEU A 222 18.20 1.78 -4.87
N ALA A 223 19.26 2.30 -5.51
CA ALA A 223 19.71 3.68 -5.31
C ALA A 223 19.00 4.68 -6.22
N LYS A 224 18.62 4.25 -7.44
CA LYS A 224 17.86 5.06 -8.39
C LYS A 224 16.78 4.23 -9.06
N GLN A 225 15.53 4.43 -8.64
CA GLN A 225 14.37 3.69 -9.12
C GLN A 225 13.96 4.05 -10.56
N LEU A 226 14.36 5.22 -11.05
CA LEU A 226 13.98 5.74 -12.36
C LEU A 226 14.98 5.37 -13.48
N GLU A 227 16.15 4.85 -13.10
CA GLU A 227 17.25 4.55 -14.01
C GLU A 227 17.47 3.02 -14.09
N ILE A 228 17.63 2.48 -15.30
CA ILE A 228 18.04 1.08 -15.49
C ILE A 228 19.54 0.95 -15.24
N ASP A 229 19.95 -0.07 -14.49
CA ASP A 229 21.34 -0.24 -14.06
C ASP A 229 22.30 -0.35 -15.26
N ALA A 230 23.37 0.44 -15.22
CA ALA A 230 24.46 0.47 -16.21
C ALA A 230 24.99 -0.94 -16.56
N PHE A 231 24.94 -1.86 -15.60
CA PHE A 231 25.30 -3.27 -15.76
C PHE A 231 24.66 -3.92 -16.99
N PHE A 232 23.40 -3.58 -17.30
CA PHE A 232 22.65 -4.19 -18.39
C PHE A 232 23.04 -3.70 -19.79
N PHE A 233 23.85 -2.64 -19.88
CA PHE A 233 24.32 -2.06 -21.14
C PHE A 233 25.77 -2.41 -21.46
N ARG A 234 26.44 -3.20 -20.61
CA ARG A 234 27.80 -3.64 -20.84
C ARG A 234 27.92 -4.48 -22.10
N GLU A 235 29.04 -4.33 -22.80
CA GLU A 235 29.42 -5.25 -23.84
C GLU A 235 30.08 -6.47 -23.20
N GLU A 236 29.70 -7.65 -23.67
CA GLU A 236 30.35 -8.88 -23.28
C GLU A 236 30.87 -9.51 -24.56
N GLU A 237 32.17 -9.86 -24.58
CA GLU A 237 32.73 -10.64 -25.66
C GLU A 237 32.02 -12.00 -25.66
N ASP A 238 31.31 -12.30 -26.74
CA ASP A 238 30.65 -13.58 -26.89
C ASP A 238 31.73 -14.68 -26.85
N ALA A 239 31.79 -15.43 -25.75
CA ALA A 239 32.69 -16.57 -25.57
C ALA A 239 32.45 -17.74 -26.57
N SER A 240 31.70 -17.51 -27.64
CA SER A 240 31.28 -18.49 -28.64
C SER A 240 31.69 -18.16 -30.08
N GLU A 241 32.58 -17.20 -30.35
CA GLU A 241 33.23 -17.15 -31.68
C GLU A 241 34.04 -18.43 -32.01
N ALA A 242 34.25 -19.32 -31.04
CA ALA A 242 34.88 -20.62 -31.27
C ALA A 242 33.92 -21.76 -31.71
N ALA A 243 32.60 -21.56 -31.77
CA ALA A 243 31.70 -22.64 -32.17
C ALA A 243 30.43 -22.18 -32.92
N SER A 244 30.41 -22.50 -34.20
CA SER A 244 29.29 -22.50 -35.16
C SER A 244 28.96 -21.19 -35.89
N GLN A 245 29.30 -21.22 -37.18
CA GLN A 245 28.81 -20.35 -38.23
C GLN A 245 27.28 -20.47 -38.37
N GLY A 246 26.61 -19.32 -38.49
CA GLY A 246 25.43 -19.18 -39.35
C GLY A 246 24.06 -19.30 -38.70
N VAL A 247 23.65 -18.32 -37.89
CA VAL A 247 22.23 -17.89 -37.84
C VAL A 247 22.17 -16.36 -37.68
N SER A 248 21.99 -15.66 -38.81
CA SER A 248 21.63 -14.24 -38.81
C SER A 248 20.14 -14.13 -38.45
N SER A 249 19.83 -13.72 -37.22
CA SER A 249 18.47 -13.34 -36.83
C SER A 249 18.28 -11.82 -37.01
N LYS A 250 17.17 -11.41 -37.63
CA LYS A 250 16.84 -9.99 -37.89
C LYS A 250 16.51 -9.18 -36.61
N GLY A 251 16.32 -9.85 -35.47
CA GLY A 251 15.95 -9.24 -34.18
C GLY A 251 17.12 -8.65 -33.39
N THR A 252 18.25 -9.37 -33.33
CA THR A 252 19.51 -8.83 -32.77
C THR A 252 19.95 -7.59 -33.52
N ALA A 253 19.69 -7.51 -34.84
CA ALA A 253 19.99 -6.36 -35.66
C ALA A 253 19.24 -5.08 -35.27
N LYS A 254 18.05 -5.14 -34.65
CA LYS A 254 17.30 -3.93 -34.24
C LYS A 254 17.71 -3.42 -32.87
N VAL A 255 17.96 -4.31 -31.90
CA VAL A 255 18.56 -3.94 -30.61
C VAL A 255 20.00 -3.46 -30.83
N SER A 256 20.75 -4.08 -31.74
CA SER A 256 22.10 -3.64 -32.11
C SER A 256 22.12 -2.37 -32.98
N ALA A 257 21.09 -2.11 -33.80
CA ALA A 257 21.00 -0.89 -34.60
C ALA A 257 20.59 0.35 -33.80
N ALA A 258 19.75 0.20 -32.77
CA ALA A 258 19.50 1.26 -31.78
C ALA A 258 20.77 1.58 -30.96
N SER A 259 21.66 0.58 -30.83
CA SER A 259 22.98 0.64 -30.19
C SER A 259 24.13 0.91 -31.21
N LYS A 260 23.89 1.61 -32.32
CA LYS A 260 24.99 2.12 -33.17
C LYS A 260 25.71 3.28 -32.46
N GLY A 261 26.42 2.93 -31.38
CA GLY A 261 27.09 3.82 -30.45
C GLY A 261 27.43 3.02 -29.20
N THR A 262 28.73 2.91 -28.93
CA THR A 262 29.40 2.23 -27.81
C THR A 262 29.16 2.88 -26.44
N ALA A 263 27.98 3.46 -26.19
CA ALA A 263 27.76 4.31 -25.03
C ALA A 263 26.74 3.70 -24.08
N LEU A 264 27.05 3.79 -22.78
CA LEU A 264 26.03 3.83 -21.73
C LEU A 264 24.89 4.77 -22.16
N PRO A 265 23.63 4.50 -21.76
CA PRO A 265 22.54 5.41 -22.04
C PRO A 265 22.91 6.84 -21.64
N LYS A 266 22.63 7.81 -22.51
CA LYS A 266 22.91 9.22 -22.22
C LYS A 266 22.01 9.77 -21.12
N ASP A 267 20.82 9.18 -21.00
CA ASP A 267 19.81 9.53 -20.01
C ASP A 267 18.94 8.31 -19.65
N GLU A 268 18.09 8.50 -18.62
CA GLU A 268 17.16 7.50 -18.11
C GLU A 268 16.17 7.00 -19.19
N ALA A 269 15.74 7.89 -20.09
CA ALA A 269 14.78 7.59 -21.13
C ALA A 269 15.36 6.64 -22.20
N GLU A 270 16.62 6.85 -22.59
CA GLU A 270 17.33 5.95 -23.50
C GLU A 270 17.53 4.55 -22.90
N GLY A 271 17.83 4.48 -21.60
CA GLY A 271 17.95 3.22 -20.87
C GLY A 271 16.63 2.44 -20.85
N LEU A 272 15.53 3.13 -20.51
CA LEU A 272 14.19 2.54 -20.51
C LEU A 272 13.74 2.13 -21.92
N GLN A 273 14.04 2.94 -22.93
CA GLN A 273 13.73 2.62 -24.33
C GLN A 273 14.47 1.36 -24.80
N THR A 274 15.73 1.19 -24.40
CA THR A 274 16.51 -0.01 -24.71
C THR A 274 15.92 -1.26 -24.05
N LEU A 275 15.53 -1.15 -22.77
CA LEU A 275 14.83 -2.25 -22.08
C LEU A 275 13.47 -2.56 -22.73
N ALA A 276 12.71 -1.54 -23.13
CA ALA A 276 11.42 -1.72 -23.81
C ALA A 276 11.57 -2.47 -25.15
N LEU A 277 12.63 -2.19 -25.92
CA LEU A 277 12.97 -2.96 -27.12
C LEU A 277 13.30 -4.42 -26.79
N ALA A 278 14.03 -4.68 -25.70
CA ALA A 278 14.35 -6.03 -25.26
C ALA A 278 13.10 -6.82 -24.86
N VAL A 279 12.24 -6.25 -24.02
CA VAL A 279 10.96 -6.85 -23.62
C VAL A 279 10.06 -7.11 -24.83
N THR A 280 10.00 -6.17 -25.78
CA THR A 280 9.26 -6.35 -27.03
C THR A 280 9.80 -7.50 -27.86
N MET A 281 11.13 -7.67 -27.91
CA MET A 281 11.78 -8.79 -28.58
C MET A 281 11.44 -10.13 -27.90
N LEU A 282 11.44 -10.19 -26.56
CA LEU A 282 11.01 -11.39 -25.83
C LEU A 282 9.55 -11.77 -26.18
N GLU A 283 8.64 -10.81 -26.22
CA GLU A 283 7.25 -11.08 -26.56
C GLU A 283 7.09 -11.50 -28.03
N LYS A 284 7.54 -10.67 -28.97
CA LYS A 284 7.24 -10.82 -30.41
C LYS A 284 7.98 -12.02 -31.00
N GLU A 285 9.23 -12.21 -30.62
CA GLU A 285 10.10 -13.19 -31.26
C GLU A 285 10.17 -14.49 -30.44
N LEU A 286 10.33 -14.43 -29.11
CA LEU A 286 10.34 -15.65 -28.26
C LEU A 286 8.96 -16.12 -27.83
N GLY A 287 7.97 -15.22 -27.72
CA GLY A 287 6.69 -15.59 -27.13
C GLY A 287 6.72 -15.60 -25.60
N ILE A 288 7.50 -14.70 -25.00
CA ILE A 288 7.71 -14.59 -23.56
C ILE A 288 7.22 -13.22 -23.09
N LEU A 289 6.24 -13.20 -22.19
CA LEU A 289 5.84 -12.01 -21.44
C LEU A 289 6.88 -11.66 -20.38
N SER A 290 6.85 -10.44 -19.86
CA SER A 290 7.80 -9.97 -18.84
C SER A 290 7.06 -9.32 -17.67
N ALA A 291 7.54 -9.58 -16.46
CA ALA A 291 7.20 -8.81 -15.26
C ALA A 291 8.48 -8.50 -14.48
N THR A 292 8.43 -7.47 -13.64
CA THR A 292 9.51 -7.11 -12.73
C THR A 292 8.94 -6.91 -11.34
N ASP A 293 9.76 -7.18 -10.33
CA ASP A 293 9.47 -6.78 -8.96
C ASP A 293 9.38 -5.24 -8.84
N LEU A 294 8.50 -4.78 -7.95
CA LEU A 294 8.41 -3.40 -7.50
C LEU A 294 8.79 -3.34 -6.01
N VAL A 295 9.75 -2.48 -5.68
CA VAL A 295 10.21 -2.29 -4.30
C VAL A 295 9.64 -0.98 -3.76
N LEU A 296 8.56 -1.08 -2.98
CA LEU A 296 7.86 0.09 -2.43
C LEU A 296 8.28 0.42 -1.00
N ASN A 297 8.78 -0.57 -0.26
CA ASN A 297 8.96 -0.45 1.19
C ASN A 297 10.27 0.22 1.60
N HIS A 298 11.28 0.24 0.73
CA HIS A 298 12.60 0.76 1.05
C HIS A 298 13.37 1.18 -0.21
N THR A 299 14.45 1.95 0.01
CA THR A 299 15.44 2.36 -0.97
C THR A 299 16.84 2.04 -0.43
N ALA A 300 17.89 2.12 -1.26
CA ALA A 300 19.26 1.99 -0.77
C ALA A 300 19.61 3.14 0.18
N ASN A 301 20.37 2.84 1.24
CA ASN A 301 20.85 3.82 2.22
C ASN A 301 21.69 4.94 1.59
N ASN A 302 22.35 4.67 0.46
CA ASN A 302 23.20 5.60 -0.27
C ASN A 302 22.50 6.27 -1.48
N SER A 303 21.16 6.32 -1.50
CA SER A 303 20.42 7.03 -2.55
C SER A 303 20.62 8.54 -2.43
N GLU A 304 21.10 9.20 -3.49
CA GLU A 304 21.42 10.64 -3.45
C GLU A 304 20.22 11.52 -3.08
N TRP A 305 19.03 11.16 -3.58
CA TRP A 305 17.79 11.92 -3.34
C TRP A 305 17.37 11.94 -1.86
N LEU A 306 17.86 11.03 -1.02
CA LEU A 306 17.60 11.06 0.43
C LEU A 306 18.26 12.25 1.12
N VAL A 307 19.32 12.83 0.52
CA VAL A 307 19.95 14.05 1.03
C VAL A 307 19.01 15.23 0.87
N ASP A 308 18.32 15.30 -0.28
CA ASP A 308 17.36 16.36 -0.59
C ASP A 308 16.02 16.14 0.11
N HIS A 309 15.65 14.87 0.35
CA HIS A 309 14.37 14.46 0.94
C HIS A 309 14.53 13.50 2.14
N PRO A 310 15.16 13.95 3.25
CA PRO A 310 15.34 13.11 4.44
C PRO A 310 14.01 12.80 5.16
N GLU A 311 12.94 13.55 4.88
CA GLU A 311 11.59 13.33 5.40
C GLU A 311 10.91 12.08 4.83
N ALA A 312 11.43 11.53 3.74
CA ALA A 312 10.89 10.33 3.12
C ALA A 312 11.15 9.05 3.93
N GLY A 313 12.15 9.07 4.81
CA GLY A 313 12.42 8.01 5.78
C GLY A 313 11.77 8.27 7.14
N TYR A 314 12.02 7.38 8.09
CA TYR A 314 11.68 7.63 9.50
C TYR A 314 12.88 8.28 10.19
N ASN A 315 12.71 9.53 10.64
CA ASN A 315 13.75 10.31 11.30
C ASN A 315 13.26 10.87 12.65
N LEU A 316 14.14 11.55 13.39
CA LEU A 316 13.80 12.07 14.72
C LEU A 316 12.78 13.22 14.71
N GLU A 317 12.57 13.86 13.56
CA GLU A 317 11.58 14.94 13.42
C GLU A 317 10.18 14.39 13.13
N ASN A 318 10.05 13.50 12.13
CA ASN A 318 8.75 12.93 11.74
C ASN A 318 8.35 11.70 12.58
N SER A 319 9.31 11.07 13.27
CA SER A 319 9.13 9.84 14.05
C SER A 319 9.84 9.94 15.40
N PRO A 320 9.45 10.90 16.27
CA PRO A 320 10.14 11.17 17.54
C PRO A 320 10.10 9.99 18.53
N HIS A 321 9.17 9.06 18.36
CA HIS A 321 9.15 7.82 19.15
C HIS A 321 10.39 6.93 18.93
N LEU A 322 11.18 7.18 17.88
CA LEU A 322 12.43 6.47 17.58
C LEU A 322 13.66 7.02 18.33
N HIS A 323 13.56 8.13 19.07
CA HIS A 323 14.70 8.73 19.78
C HIS A 323 15.47 7.73 20.64
N ALA A 324 14.78 6.98 21.50
CA ALA A 324 15.42 5.99 22.37
C ALA A 324 16.12 4.89 21.55
N ALA A 325 15.48 4.41 20.49
CA ALA A 325 16.06 3.37 19.63
C ALA A 325 17.30 3.87 18.89
N PHE A 326 17.27 5.10 18.38
CA PHE A 326 18.39 5.74 17.69
C PHE A 326 19.59 5.93 18.62
N GLU A 327 19.39 6.48 19.82
CA GLU A 327 20.49 6.68 20.78
C GLU A 327 21.11 5.35 21.22
N LEU A 328 20.30 4.32 21.43
CA LEU A 328 20.79 2.97 21.73
C LEU A 328 21.62 2.42 20.57
N ASP A 329 21.16 2.56 19.32
CA ASP A 329 21.89 2.07 18.14
C ASP A 329 23.24 2.78 17.98
N CYS A 330 23.30 4.11 18.17
CA CYS A 330 24.56 4.85 18.20
C CYS A 330 25.51 4.37 19.31
N ALA A 331 24.98 4.06 20.50
CA ALA A 331 25.77 3.53 21.60
C ALA A 331 26.32 2.12 21.29
N LEU A 332 25.51 1.27 20.66
CA LEU A 332 25.92 -0.08 20.21
C LEU A 332 26.98 -0.01 19.10
N GLN A 333 26.83 0.90 18.14
CA GLN A 333 27.81 1.12 17.08
C GLN A 333 29.14 1.59 17.67
N SER A 334 29.10 2.55 18.60
CA SER A 334 30.28 3.06 19.30
C SER A 334 30.98 1.96 20.10
N PHE A 335 30.21 1.14 20.83
CA PHE A 335 30.71 -0.02 21.56
C PHE A 335 31.41 -1.02 20.63
N SER A 336 30.77 -1.35 19.51
CA SER A 336 31.33 -2.28 18.52
C SER A 336 32.64 -1.76 17.92
N ALA A 337 32.72 -0.45 17.65
CA ALA A 337 33.93 0.19 17.15
C ALA A 337 35.06 0.18 18.20
N SER A 338 34.76 0.45 19.47
CA SER A 338 35.72 0.33 20.59
C SER A 338 36.21 -1.10 20.80
N LEU A 339 35.33 -2.09 20.66
CA LEU A 339 35.69 -3.50 20.70
C LEU A 339 36.65 -3.87 19.56
N ALA A 340 36.36 -3.44 18.33
CA ALA A 340 37.21 -3.69 17.16
C ALA A 340 38.59 -3.02 17.27
N ARG A 341 38.68 -1.84 17.90
CA ARG A 341 39.95 -1.15 18.17
C ARG A 341 40.73 -1.74 19.36
N GLY A 342 40.17 -2.73 20.06
CA GLY A 342 40.82 -3.40 21.19
C GLY A 342 40.85 -2.58 22.49
N GLU A 343 40.07 -1.50 22.59
CA GLU A 343 40.05 -0.59 23.75
C GLU A 343 39.51 -1.28 25.01
N LEU A 344 38.67 -2.32 24.83
CA LEU A 344 38.04 -3.07 25.91
C LEU A 344 38.91 -4.23 26.42
N ARG A 345 40.09 -4.45 25.83
CA ARG A 345 40.98 -5.57 26.18
C ARG A 345 41.52 -5.48 27.60
N SER A 346 41.95 -4.29 28.01
CA SER A 346 42.55 -4.08 29.34
C SER A 346 41.52 -4.12 30.47
N GLN A 347 40.30 -3.62 30.21
CA GLN A 347 39.25 -3.52 31.22
C GLN A 347 38.41 -4.79 31.34
N PHE A 348 38.12 -5.46 30.22
CA PHE A 348 37.16 -6.58 30.17
C PHE A 348 37.75 -7.86 29.58
N GLY A 349 39.05 -7.87 29.22
CA GLY A 349 39.69 -9.03 28.59
C GLY A 349 39.18 -9.35 27.17
N CYS A 350 38.49 -8.41 26.52
CA CYS A 350 37.95 -8.60 25.18
C CYS A 350 39.07 -8.60 24.12
N SER A 351 39.26 -9.71 23.43
CA SER A 351 40.30 -9.91 22.41
C SER A 351 39.94 -9.37 21.03
N GLY A 352 38.66 -9.03 20.78
CA GLY A 352 38.13 -8.64 19.47
C GLY A 352 37.73 -9.83 18.58
N ILE A 353 38.01 -11.06 19.01
CA ILE A 353 37.63 -12.31 18.34
C ILE A 353 36.81 -13.14 19.33
N ILE A 354 35.70 -13.72 18.86
CA ILE A 354 34.79 -14.54 19.69
C ILE A 354 34.84 -15.96 19.16
N ASP A 355 35.74 -16.78 19.71
CA ASP A 355 35.90 -18.20 19.33
C ASP A 355 35.37 -19.14 20.42
N THR A 356 35.19 -18.66 21.65
CA THR A 356 34.71 -19.45 22.79
C THR A 356 33.53 -18.79 23.50
N GLU A 357 32.77 -19.59 24.26
CA GLU A 357 31.69 -19.08 25.09
C GLU A 357 32.19 -18.08 26.15
N GLU A 358 33.43 -18.25 26.62
CA GLU A 358 34.05 -17.33 27.57
C GLU A 358 34.37 -15.97 26.92
N ASP A 359 34.81 -15.95 25.65
CA ASP A 359 34.95 -14.70 24.89
C ASP A 359 33.61 -13.99 24.76
N LEU A 360 32.54 -14.73 24.44
CA LEU A 360 31.19 -14.17 24.34
C LEU A 360 30.72 -13.59 25.68
N ARG A 361 30.94 -14.31 26.79
CA ARG A 361 30.60 -13.82 28.15
C ARG A 361 31.31 -12.52 28.48
N ARG A 362 32.60 -12.40 28.14
CA ARG A 362 33.37 -11.15 28.33
C ARG A 362 32.77 -9.98 27.55
N VAL A 363 32.40 -10.21 26.28
CA VAL A 363 31.78 -9.17 25.43
C VAL A 363 30.40 -8.77 25.96
N LEU A 364 29.56 -9.73 26.35
CA LEU A 364 28.25 -9.45 26.95
C LEU A 364 28.36 -8.68 28.27
N HIS A 365 29.35 -9.03 29.10
CA HIS A 365 29.62 -8.29 30.33
C HIS A 365 30.05 -6.84 30.02
N ALA A 366 30.97 -6.65 29.08
CA ALA A 366 31.40 -5.32 28.64
C ALA A 366 30.25 -4.49 28.06
N LEU A 367 29.38 -5.10 27.24
CA LEU A 367 28.18 -4.47 26.68
C LEU A 367 27.24 -4.00 27.80
N ASN A 368 27.02 -4.85 28.81
CA ASN A 368 26.15 -4.51 29.93
C ASN A 368 26.69 -3.31 30.73
N GLU A 369 27.99 -3.29 31.03
CA GLU A 369 28.60 -2.21 31.80
C GLU A 369 28.75 -0.90 31.01
N LYS A 370 29.01 -0.98 29.70
CA LYS A 370 29.32 0.21 28.87
C LYS A 370 28.11 0.79 28.14
N VAL A 371 27.08 0.00 27.87
CA VAL A 371 25.91 0.44 27.09
C VAL A 371 24.63 0.29 27.91
N ILE A 372 24.29 -0.93 28.36
CA ILE A 372 22.96 -1.20 28.94
C ILE A 372 22.74 -0.45 30.25
N LYS A 373 23.67 -0.52 31.21
CA LYS A 373 23.52 0.20 32.49
C LYS A 373 23.53 1.72 32.32
N PRO A 374 24.47 2.34 31.56
CA PRO A 374 24.48 3.78 31.39
C PRO A 374 23.29 4.33 30.58
N PHE A 375 22.71 3.53 29.68
CA PHE A 375 21.56 3.95 28.86
C PHE A 375 20.27 4.15 29.68
N HIS A 376 20.16 3.48 30.84
CA HIS A 376 19.10 3.73 31.83
C HIS A 376 17.68 3.66 31.22
N PHE A 377 17.34 2.51 30.65
CA PHE A 377 16.09 2.28 29.89
C PHE A 377 14.83 2.79 30.58
N GLU A 378 14.75 2.65 31.90
CA GLU A 378 13.63 3.08 32.72
C GLU A 378 13.33 4.58 32.60
N SER A 379 14.32 5.46 32.38
CA SER A 379 14.07 6.90 32.26
C SER A 379 13.35 7.28 30.96
N TRP A 380 13.34 6.41 29.96
CA TRP A 380 12.55 6.63 28.74
C TRP A 380 11.05 6.37 28.91
N PHE A 381 10.67 5.61 29.95
CA PHE A 381 9.28 5.23 30.23
C PHE A 381 8.72 5.88 31.49
N THR A 382 9.58 6.49 32.31
CA THR A 382 9.22 7.02 33.62
C THR A 382 9.46 8.51 33.71
N MET A 383 8.72 9.15 34.62
CA MET A 383 8.84 10.58 34.87
C MET A 383 9.79 10.81 36.05
N ASP A 384 10.74 11.73 35.88
CA ASP A 384 11.59 12.14 36.99
C ASP A 384 10.83 13.08 37.94
N VAL A 385 10.52 12.56 39.12
CA VAL A 385 9.65 13.20 40.11
C VAL A 385 10.33 14.40 40.76
N LEU A 386 11.63 14.33 41.04
CA LEU A 386 12.29 15.36 41.87
C LEU A 386 12.45 16.70 41.13
N PRO A 387 13.02 16.76 39.90
CA PRO A 387 13.11 18.01 39.15
C PRO A 387 11.74 18.56 38.77
N LEU A 388 10.73 17.69 38.59
CA LEU A 388 9.37 18.13 38.34
C LEU A 388 8.77 18.83 39.56
N LEU A 389 8.93 18.25 40.76
CA LEU A 389 8.48 18.89 42.00
C LEU A 389 9.18 20.23 42.24
N ASP A 390 10.47 20.32 41.93
CA ASP A 390 11.22 21.57 42.09
C ASP A 390 10.79 22.64 41.08
N ARG A 391 10.57 22.28 39.81
CA ARG A 391 9.96 23.19 38.82
C ARG A 391 8.57 23.66 39.27
N TRP A 392 7.74 22.73 39.72
CA TRP A 392 6.40 23.05 40.21
C TRP A 392 6.42 24.01 41.41
N ARG A 393 7.36 23.84 42.36
CA ARG A 393 7.57 24.77 43.47
C ARG A 393 7.99 26.17 43.00
N GLN A 394 8.89 26.25 42.02
CA GLN A 394 9.35 27.52 41.45
C GLN A 394 8.20 28.25 40.73
N ASP A 395 7.39 27.52 39.95
CA ASP A 395 6.22 28.06 39.26
C ASP A 395 5.15 28.56 40.24
N LEU A 396 4.95 27.87 41.36
CA LEU A 396 4.06 28.35 42.42
C LEU A 396 4.58 29.66 43.05
N CYS A 397 5.86 29.73 43.38
CA CYS A 397 6.46 30.94 43.96
C CYS A 397 6.42 32.13 42.99
N SER A 398 6.61 31.91 41.68
CA SER A 398 6.54 32.95 40.65
C SER A 398 5.09 33.38 40.38
N ALA A 399 4.13 32.46 40.36
CA ALA A 399 2.70 32.75 40.23
C ALA A 399 2.18 33.59 41.41
N VAL A 400 2.59 33.25 42.65
CA VAL A 400 2.26 34.03 43.86
C VAL A 400 2.88 35.43 43.83
N SER A 401 4.04 35.60 43.21
CA SER A 401 4.70 36.91 43.06
C SER A 401 4.03 37.80 42.01
N SER A 402 3.43 37.20 40.95
CA SER A 402 2.68 37.91 39.91
C SER A 402 1.23 38.26 40.30
N THR A 403 0.68 37.62 41.33
CA THR A 403 -0.66 37.91 41.90
C THR A 403 -0.60 38.78 43.15
N ALA A 404 0.45 39.59 43.31
CA ALA A 404 0.48 40.69 44.26
C ALA A 404 -0.39 41.87 43.78
N LYS A 405 -1.69 41.63 43.59
CA LYS A 405 -2.76 42.64 43.65
C LYS A 405 -4.10 41.94 43.89
N GLN A 406 -4.44 41.93 45.19
CA GLN A 406 -5.72 41.78 45.87
C GLN A 406 -5.61 40.68 46.93
N PRO A 407 -5.60 41.01 48.23
CA PRO A 407 -5.68 40.02 49.29
C PRO A 407 -7.07 39.42 49.18
N HIS A 408 -7.18 38.26 48.56
CA HIS A 408 -8.43 37.54 48.60
C HIS A 408 -8.54 36.85 49.97
N ASP A 409 -9.34 37.44 50.83
CA ASP A 409 -9.70 36.93 52.13
C ASP A 409 -10.62 35.70 51.95
N PHE A 410 -10.04 34.52 51.76
CA PHE A 410 -10.79 33.26 51.68
C PHE A 410 -10.61 32.47 52.96
N THR A 411 -11.61 32.58 53.83
CA THR A 411 -11.53 32.03 55.18
C THR A 411 -12.11 30.62 55.29
N THR A 412 -12.81 30.10 54.26
CA THR A 412 -13.47 28.79 54.34
C THR A 412 -13.06 27.77 53.25
N PRO A 413 -13.04 26.45 53.56
CA PRO A 413 -12.75 25.39 52.59
C PRO A 413 -13.69 25.35 51.38
N GLU A 414 -14.96 25.69 51.58
CA GLU A 414 -16.01 25.67 50.55
C GLU A 414 -15.75 26.70 49.46
N GLU A 415 -15.34 27.93 49.82
CA GLU A 415 -15.00 28.99 48.87
C GLU A 415 -13.80 28.64 47.99
N ARG A 416 -12.83 27.88 48.51
CA ARG A 416 -11.69 27.39 47.73
C ARG A 416 -12.13 26.33 46.73
N LYS A 417 -13.04 25.44 47.13
CA LYS A 417 -13.52 24.33 46.30
C LYS A 417 -14.31 24.83 45.09
N GLU A 418 -15.16 25.83 45.29
CA GLU A 418 -15.95 26.45 44.21
C GLU A 418 -15.07 27.12 43.16
N ARG A 419 -13.98 27.79 43.59
CA ARG A 419 -13.09 28.48 42.67
C ARG A 419 -12.22 27.54 41.84
N VAL A 420 -11.78 26.42 42.42
CA VAL A 420 -11.12 25.33 41.68
C VAL A 420 -12.08 24.76 40.64
N PHE A 421 -13.35 24.57 40.99
CA PHE A 421 -14.37 24.10 40.06
C PHE A 421 -14.57 25.05 38.88
N GLN A 422 -14.63 26.37 39.14
CA GLN A 422 -14.74 27.38 38.07
C GLN A 422 -13.48 27.49 37.19
N MET A 423 -12.28 27.36 37.76
CA MET A 423 -11.04 27.33 36.97
C MET A 423 -11.02 26.12 36.02
N VAL A 424 -11.41 24.94 36.51
CA VAL A 424 -11.48 23.73 35.67
C VAL A 424 -12.48 23.90 34.53
N GLN A 425 -13.62 24.56 34.77
CA GLN A 425 -14.59 24.85 33.69
C GLN A 425 -14.05 25.84 32.65
N SER A 426 -13.28 26.85 33.06
CA SER A 426 -12.67 27.81 32.12
C SER A 426 -11.62 27.16 31.20
N PHE A 427 -10.90 26.15 31.67
CA PHE A 427 -9.92 25.39 30.87
C PHE A 427 -10.56 24.42 29.87
N GLN A 428 -11.84 24.07 30.04
CA GLN A 428 -12.59 23.23 29.11
C GLN A 428 -13.29 24.05 28.01
N SER A 429 -13.24 25.38 28.11
CA SER A 429 -13.94 26.32 27.22
C SER A 429 -13.00 27.09 26.28
N ALA A 430 -11.69 26.85 26.37
CA ALA A 430 -10.63 27.42 25.55
C ALA A 430 -9.85 26.28 24.90
#